data_AF-A0A3M0WBI9-F1
#
_entry.id   AF-A0A3M0WBI9-F1
#
_cell.length_a   1.000
_cell.length_b   1.000
_cell.length_c   1.000
_cell.angle_alpha   90.00
_cell.angle_beta   90.00
_cell.angle_gamma   90.00
#
_symmetry.space_group_name_H-M   'P 1'
#
loop_
_entity.id
_entity.type
_entity.pdbx_description
1 polymer ?
#
loop_
_entity_poly.entity_id
_entity_poly.type
_entity_poly.pdbx_seq_one_letter_code
_entity_poly.pdbx_strand_id
1 'polypeptide(L)'
;MSRFHVDNLSSAHVYLRLKPGQAWTDIEPKLLEDCAQLTKANSIEGCNKKDNVTVIYTPWSNLRKDASMATGQVSFHDPKTVKKIHVPTRQNPIVNRLNKTKVEKFPDLRAEREADQREKRKAERIERENQKAKDREERKRRDELRWQKDHAYDDLMREENMVSNQDRDAGFYEDDFM
;
A
#
# COMPACT_ATOMS: atom_id res chain seq x y z
N MET A 1 0.14 1.15 10.94
CA MET A 1 -0.16 1.19 12.39
C MET A 1 1.17 1.28 13.11
N SER A 2 1.36 2.35 13.88
CA SER A 2 2.61 2.64 14.59
C SER A 2 2.41 2.39 16.07
N ARG A 3 3.36 1.69 16.72
CA ARG A 3 3.34 1.39 18.14
C ARG A 3 4.32 2.29 18.88
N PHE A 4 3.90 2.80 20.02
CA PHE A 4 4.74 3.52 20.97
C PHE A 4 4.98 2.67 22.20
N HIS A 5 6.23 2.67 22.68
CA HIS A 5 6.65 1.98 23.90
C HIS A 5 7.78 2.77 24.55
N VAL A 6 7.86 2.76 25.88
CA VAL A 6 8.97 3.39 26.61
C VAL A 6 10.15 2.43 26.64
N ASP A 7 11.34 2.93 26.34
CA ASP A 7 12.56 2.12 26.39
C ASP A 7 12.86 1.66 27.82
N ASN A 8 13.13 0.36 28.00
CA ASN A 8 13.54 -0.26 29.28
C ASN A 8 12.57 -0.16 30.46
N LEU A 9 11.30 0.24 30.26
CA LEU A 9 10.31 0.31 31.33
C LEU A 9 9.02 -0.40 30.96
N SER A 10 8.41 -1.05 31.96
CA SER A 10 7.05 -1.57 31.83
C SER A 10 6.09 -0.40 31.54
N SER A 11 5.61 -0.35 30.30
CA SER A 11 4.80 0.74 29.79
C SER A 11 3.70 0.25 28.88
N ALA A 12 2.58 0.97 28.87
CA ALA A 12 1.47 0.70 27.97
C ALA A 12 1.92 0.79 26.49
N HIS A 13 1.33 -0.06 25.65
CA HIS A 13 1.53 0.01 24.20
C HIS A 13 0.43 0.88 23.59
N VAL A 14 0.80 2.05 23.11
CA VAL A 14 -0.12 2.94 22.40
C VAL A 14 -0.01 2.66 20.90
N TYR A 15 -1.14 2.49 20.23
CA TYR A 15 -1.18 2.29 18.78
C TYR A 15 -1.86 3.48 18.10
N LEU A 16 -1.21 4.00 17.07
CA LEU A 16 -1.78 5.00 16.18
C LEU A 16 -2.26 4.33 14.90
N ARG A 17 -3.57 4.44 14.63
CA ARG A 17 -4.19 4.05 13.36
C ARG A 17 -4.08 5.21 12.38
N LEU A 18 -3.19 5.07 11.41
CA LEU A 18 -3.01 6.04 10.32
C LEU A 18 -4.09 5.83 9.25
N LYS A 19 -4.45 6.91 8.54
CA LYS A 19 -5.29 6.83 7.34
C LYS A 19 -4.55 6.07 6.22
N PRO A 20 -5.28 5.39 5.32
CA PRO A 20 -4.65 4.72 4.17
C PRO A 20 -3.88 5.74 3.33
N GLY A 21 -2.60 5.46 3.07
CA GLY A 21 -1.70 6.32 2.28
C GLY A 21 -0.71 7.17 3.09
N GLN A 22 -0.88 7.29 4.41
CA GLN A 22 0.08 8.04 5.22
C GLN A 22 1.28 7.17 5.63
N ALA A 23 2.49 7.65 5.34
CA ALA A 23 3.72 6.98 5.74
C ALA A 23 3.96 7.14 7.25
N TRP A 24 4.50 6.11 7.89
CA TRP A 24 4.85 6.15 9.32
C TRP A 24 5.97 7.15 9.65
N THR A 25 6.70 7.61 8.63
CA THR A 25 7.73 8.63 8.73
C THR A 25 7.19 10.05 8.73
N ASP A 26 5.97 10.25 8.23
CA ASP A 26 5.34 11.56 8.03
C ASP A 26 4.15 11.74 8.98
N ILE A 27 4.46 11.72 10.28
CA ILE A 27 3.50 11.95 11.34
C ILE A 27 3.74 13.35 11.90
N GLU A 28 2.68 14.13 12.06
CA GLU A 28 2.78 15.48 12.63
C GLU A 28 3.46 15.43 14.01
N PRO A 29 4.47 16.27 14.28
CA PRO A 29 5.23 16.23 15.52
C PRO A 29 4.34 16.45 16.76
N LYS A 30 3.28 17.25 16.64
CA LYS A 30 2.31 17.46 17.73
C LYS A 30 1.58 16.18 18.13
N LEU A 31 1.14 15.37 17.15
CA LEU A 31 0.50 14.08 17.42
C LEU A 31 1.48 13.10 18.06
N LEU A 32 2.74 13.18 17.64
CA LEU A 32 3.81 12.35 18.14
C LEU A 32 4.13 12.68 19.62
N GLU A 33 4.18 13.97 19.97
CA GLU A 33 4.31 14.46 21.34
C GLU A 33 3.11 14.03 22.20
N ASP A 34 1.88 14.19 21.70
CA ASP A 34 0.66 13.76 22.39
C ASP A 34 0.71 12.25 22.71
N CYS A 35 1.14 11.42 21.76
CA CYS A 35 1.30 9.97 21.95
C CYS A 35 2.40 9.64 22.96
N ALA A 36 3.53 10.35 22.90
CA ALA A 36 4.65 10.14 23.82
C ALA A 36 4.28 10.52 25.26
N GLN A 37 3.55 11.64 25.44
CA GLN A 37 3.03 12.06 26.75
C GLN A 37 2.02 11.06 27.32
N LEU A 38 1.14 10.51 26.49
CA LEU A 38 0.20 9.48 26.91
C LEU A 38 0.91 8.18 27.31
N THR A 39 1.94 7.78 26.57
CA THR A 39 2.75 6.59 26.88
C THR A 39 3.53 6.78 28.18
N LYS A 40 4.06 7.98 28.43
CA LYS A 40 4.73 8.34 29.69
C LYS A 40 3.75 8.33 30.87
N ALA A 41 2.55 8.87 30.70
CA ALA A 41 1.52 8.90 31.74
C ALA A 41 1.03 7.49 32.14
N ASN A 42 1.02 6.56 31.18
CA ASN A 42 0.59 5.17 31.40
C ASN A 42 1.77 4.19 31.60
N SER A 43 2.93 4.70 32.03
CA SER A 43 4.08 3.87 32.41
C SER A 43 4.10 3.66 33.92
N ILE A 44 4.32 2.42 34.36
CA ILE A 44 4.31 2.04 35.79
C ILE A 44 5.49 2.70 36.53
N GLU A 45 6.64 2.80 35.87
CA GLU A 45 7.88 3.33 36.45
C GLU A 45 8.29 4.71 35.90
N GLY A 46 7.83 5.09 34.71
CA GLY A 46 8.23 6.32 34.02
C GLY A 46 7.35 7.55 34.31
N CYS A 47 6.24 7.39 35.03
CA CYS A 47 5.23 8.43 35.18
C CYS A 47 5.65 9.61 36.10
N ASN A 48 6.24 9.33 37.28
CA ASN A 48 6.49 10.34 38.32
C ASN A 48 7.94 10.40 38.84
N LYS A 49 8.78 9.39 38.59
CA LYS A 49 10.12 9.28 39.21
C LYS A 49 11.29 9.52 38.28
N LYS A 50 11.07 9.44 36.95
CA LYS A 50 12.13 9.59 35.95
C LYS A 50 11.75 10.72 35.01
N ASP A 51 12.46 11.84 35.14
CA ASP A 51 12.52 12.84 34.09
C ASP A 51 13.34 12.29 32.92
N ASN A 52 13.21 12.90 31.74
CA ASN A 52 14.02 12.53 30.56
C ASN A 52 13.79 11.09 30.07
N VAL A 53 12.54 10.78 29.69
CA VAL A 53 12.16 9.44 29.21
C VAL A 53 12.25 9.37 27.68
N THR A 54 12.90 8.32 27.17
CA THR A 54 12.95 8.01 25.74
C THR A 54 11.77 7.12 25.36
N VAL A 55 10.91 7.64 24.47
CA VAL A 55 9.83 6.87 23.86
C VAL A 55 10.27 6.38 22.50
N ILE A 56 10.10 5.09 22.27
CA ILE A 56 10.35 4.42 21.01
C ILE A 56 9.05 4.35 20.22
N TYR A 57 9.10 4.66 18.92
CA TYR A 57 8.02 4.37 18.00
C TYR A 57 8.50 3.53 16.82
N THR A 58 7.76 2.45 16.55
CA THR A 58 8.05 1.47 15.50
C THR A 58 6.78 1.07 14.75
N PRO A 59 6.89 0.71 13.46
CA PRO A 59 5.77 0.08 12.76
C PRO A 59 5.48 -1.31 13.33
N TRP A 60 4.21 -1.71 13.32
CA TRP A 60 3.77 -3.04 13.78
C TRP A 60 4.54 -4.19 13.12
N SER A 61 4.85 -4.07 11.82
CA SER A 61 5.54 -5.11 11.05
C SER A 61 6.93 -5.45 11.59
N ASN A 62 7.55 -4.56 12.38
CA ASN A 62 8.88 -4.80 12.93
C ASN A 62 8.86 -5.58 14.26
N LEU A 63 7.69 -5.83 14.85
CA LEU A 63 7.61 -6.54 16.13
C LEU A 63 7.80 -8.04 15.94
N ARG A 64 8.74 -8.61 16.70
CA ARG A 64 8.94 -10.05 16.85
C ARG A 64 8.42 -10.51 18.20
N LYS A 65 7.65 -11.58 18.19
CA LYS A 65 7.23 -12.29 19.39
C LYS A 65 7.58 -13.75 19.20
N ASP A 66 8.51 -14.25 20.00
CA ASP A 66 8.85 -15.67 20.04
C ASP A 66 7.97 -16.37 21.08
N ALA A 67 7.63 -17.64 20.87
CA ALA A 67 6.73 -18.40 21.75
C ALA A 67 7.28 -18.59 23.17
N SER A 68 8.61 -18.50 23.32
CA SER A 68 9.32 -18.56 24.61
C SER A 68 9.33 -17.23 25.38
N MET A 69 8.87 -16.13 24.78
CA MET A 69 8.89 -14.81 25.42
C MET A 69 7.74 -14.66 26.43
N ALA A 70 8.06 -14.06 27.59
CA ALA A 70 7.08 -13.78 28.63
C ALA A 70 5.98 -12.84 28.12
N THR A 71 4.80 -12.91 28.72
CA THR A 71 3.66 -12.05 28.37
C THR A 71 4.03 -10.58 28.56
N GLY A 72 4.08 -9.83 27.45
CA GLY A 72 4.44 -8.40 27.43
C GLY A 72 5.83 -8.12 26.86
N GLN A 73 6.71 -9.13 26.79
CA GLN A 73 8.01 -9.01 26.14
C GLN A 73 7.84 -9.05 24.62
N VAL A 74 8.44 -8.07 23.94
CA VAL A 74 8.55 -8.02 22.49
C VAL A 74 10.00 -7.73 22.12
N SER A 75 10.44 -8.27 20.99
CA SER A 75 11.72 -7.93 20.39
C SER A 75 11.50 -7.24 19.04
N PHE A 76 12.54 -6.60 18.52
CA PHE A 76 12.51 -5.96 17.20
C PHE A 76 13.24 -6.86 16.20
N HIS A 77 12.75 -6.93 14.96
CA HIS A 77 13.51 -7.58 13.87
C HIS A 77 14.70 -6.69 13.49
N ASP A 78 14.42 -5.43 13.15
CA ASP A 78 15.41 -4.45 12.76
C ASP A 78 15.47 -3.28 13.75
N PRO A 79 16.63 -3.01 14.40
CA PRO A 79 16.78 -1.85 15.26
C PRO A 79 16.85 -0.53 14.48
N LYS A 80 17.12 -0.57 13.16
CA LYS A 80 17.23 0.64 12.31
C LYS A 80 15.89 1.30 12.02
N THR A 81 14.80 0.53 12.03
CA THR A 81 13.44 1.05 11.80
C THR A 81 12.80 1.58 13.08
N VAL A 82 13.58 1.64 14.16
CA VAL A 82 13.21 2.17 15.47
C VAL A 82 13.58 3.64 15.54
N LYS A 83 12.58 4.50 15.73
CA LYS A 83 12.81 5.93 15.98
C LYS A 83 12.56 6.24 17.45
N LYS A 84 13.33 7.19 17.98
CA LYS A 84 13.34 7.57 19.39
C LYS A 84 12.94 9.03 19.53
N ILE A 85 12.18 9.33 20.58
CA ILE A 85 11.75 10.68 20.94
C ILE A 85 12.10 10.89 22.39
N HIS A 86 12.71 12.03 22.66
CA HIS A 86 13.02 12.44 24.01
C HIS A 86 11.89 13.28 24.59
N VAL A 87 11.34 12.87 25.73
CA VAL A 87 10.33 13.64 26.45
C VAL A 87 10.89 14.07 27.81
N PRO A 88 11.22 15.37 27.99
CA PRO A 88 11.84 15.86 29.21
C PRO A 88 10.87 15.79 30.39
N THR A 89 9.72 16.47 30.29
CA THR A 89 8.74 16.60 31.36
C THR A 89 7.36 16.09 30.95
N ARG A 90 6.57 15.68 31.93
CA ARG A 90 5.17 15.29 31.71
C ARG A 90 4.32 16.55 31.57
N GLN A 91 3.48 16.60 30.54
CA GLN A 91 2.49 17.65 30.38
C GLN A 91 1.08 17.12 30.72
N ASN A 92 0.64 17.42 31.94
CA ASN A 92 -0.71 17.09 32.42
C ASN A 92 -1.88 17.67 31.59
N PRO A 93 -1.83 18.89 31.01
CA PRO A 93 -2.97 19.42 30.23
C PRO A 93 -3.26 18.59 28.97
N ILE A 94 -2.23 18.07 28.32
CA ILE A 94 -2.36 17.22 27.12
C ILE A 94 -3.06 15.92 27.46
N VAL A 95 -2.61 15.24 28.53
CA VAL A 95 -3.19 13.96 28.97
C VAL A 95 -4.65 14.14 29.39
N ASN A 96 -4.96 15.22 30.11
CA ASN A 96 -6.33 15.51 30.55
C ASN A 96 -7.27 15.81 29.37
N ARG A 97 -6.79 16.51 28.34
CA ARG A 97 -7.53 16.73 27.09
C ARG A 97 -7.84 15.41 26.38
N LEU A 98 -6.84 14.55 26.23
CA LEU A 98 -6.99 13.26 25.54
C LEU A 98 -7.93 12.30 26.29
N ASN A 99 -7.82 12.24 27.62
CA ASN A 99 -8.70 11.41 28.44
C ASN A 99 -10.17 11.88 28.38
N LYS A 100 -10.43 13.18 28.24
CA LYS A 100 -11.80 13.70 28.05
C LYS A 100 -12.42 13.25 26.73
N THR A 101 -11.61 13.04 25.69
CA THR A 101 -12.07 12.56 24.38
C THR A 101 -12.08 11.04 24.25
N LYS A 102 -11.71 10.31 25.30
CA LYS A 102 -11.65 8.84 25.29
C LYS A 102 -13.07 8.28 25.14
N VAL A 103 -13.33 7.64 24.01
CA VAL A 103 -14.55 6.85 23.80
C VAL A 103 -14.16 5.39 23.74
N GLU A 104 -14.56 4.62 24.75
CA GLU A 104 -14.40 3.17 24.75
C GLU A 104 -15.46 2.56 23.84
N LYS A 105 -15.04 2.19 22.64
CA LYS A 105 -15.82 1.34 21.76
C LYS A 105 -15.35 -0.09 22.00
N PHE A 106 -16.28 -1.03 22.00
CA PHE A 106 -15.99 -2.47 21.94
C PHE A 106 -16.40 -3.01 20.56
N PRO A 107 -15.64 -2.74 19.48
CA PRO A 107 -15.94 -3.35 18.18
C PRO A 107 -15.52 -4.82 18.18
N ASP A 108 -16.32 -5.66 17.53
CA ASP A 108 -15.95 -7.04 17.24
C ASP A 108 -14.80 -7.08 16.22
N LEU A 109 -13.57 -7.21 16.73
CA LEU A 109 -12.32 -7.24 15.94
C LEU A 109 -12.33 -8.30 14.83
N ARG A 110 -13.11 -9.38 15.00
CA ARG A 110 -13.23 -10.46 14.02
C ARG A 110 -14.03 -10.00 12.79
N ALA A 111 -15.12 -9.25 12.99
CA ALA A 111 -15.96 -8.77 11.91
C ALA A 111 -15.26 -7.68 11.09
N GLU A 112 -14.56 -6.75 11.74
CA GLU A 112 -13.80 -5.69 11.06
C GLU A 112 -12.65 -6.28 10.24
N ARG A 113 -11.93 -7.27 10.78
CA ARG A 113 -10.86 -7.96 10.04
C ARG A 113 -11.37 -8.72 8.82
N GLU A 114 -12.56 -9.32 8.92
CA GLU A 114 -13.16 -10.03 7.79
C GLU A 114 -13.66 -9.07 6.72
N ALA A 115 -14.25 -7.94 7.11
CA ALA A 115 -14.65 -6.87 6.20
C ALA A 115 -13.44 -6.32 5.41
N ASP A 116 -12.36 -5.96 6.11
CA ASP A 116 -11.12 -5.47 5.49
C ASP A 116 -10.52 -6.51 4.51
N GLN A 117 -10.51 -7.80 4.88
CA GLN A 117 -10.03 -8.86 3.98
C GLN A 117 -10.94 -9.02 2.76
N ARG A 118 -12.25 -8.91 2.94
CA ARG A 118 -13.22 -9.01 1.86
C ARG A 118 -13.08 -7.86 0.88
N GLU A 119 -12.85 -6.64 1.35
CA GLU A 119 -12.60 -5.48 0.50
C GLU A 119 -11.30 -5.62 -0.30
N LYS A 120 -10.21 -6.04 0.35
CA LYS A 120 -8.93 -6.29 -0.35
C LYS A 120 -9.06 -7.36 -1.43
N ARG A 121 -9.74 -8.48 -1.14
CA ARG A 121 -9.99 -9.53 -2.13
C ARG A 121 -10.85 -9.04 -3.29
N LYS A 122 -11.84 -8.19 -3.02
CA LYS A 122 -12.67 -7.57 -4.07
C LYS A 122 -11.82 -6.65 -4.96
N ALA A 123 -10.98 -5.79 -4.37
CA ALA A 123 -10.09 -4.91 -5.12
C ALA A 123 -9.12 -5.71 -6.01
N GLU A 124 -8.47 -6.74 -5.46
CA GLU A 124 -7.57 -7.61 -6.22
C GLU A 124 -8.29 -8.37 -7.34
N ARG A 125 -9.53 -8.81 -7.10
CA ARG A 125 -10.34 -9.46 -8.14
C ARG A 125 -10.67 -8.50 -9.29
N ILE A 126 -11.10 -7.27 -8.96
CA ILE A 126 -11.42 -6.24 -9.95
C ILE A 126 -10.16 -5.88 -10.77
N GLU A 127 -9.01 -5.74 -10.12
CA GLU A 127 -7.75 -5.46 -10.79
C GLU A 127 -7.32 -6.59 -11.72
N ARG A 128 -7.48 -7.85 -11.29
CA ARG A 128 -7.23 -9.03 -12.13
C ARG A 128 -8.19 -9.14 -13.31
N GLU A 129 -9.46 -8.82 -13.13
CA GLU A 129 -10.45 -8.79 -14.22
C GLU A 129 -10.14 -7.69 -15.22
N ASN A 130 -9.76 -6.49 -14.75
CA ASN A 130 -9.31 -5.38 -15.60
C ASN A 130 -8.06 -5.73 -16.40
N GLN A 131 -7.07 -6.39 -15.78
CA GLN A 131 -5.86 -6.82 -16.51
C GLN A 131 -6.20 -7.84 -17.60
N LYS A 132 -7.04 -8.84 -17.28
CA LYS A 132 -7.48 -9.85 -18.27
C LYS A 132 -8.31 -9.24 -19.40
N ALA A 133 -9.10 -8.20 -19.14
CA ALA A 133 -9.86 -7.50 -20.16
C ALA A 133 -8.93 -6.76 -21.13
N LYS A 134 -7.93 -6.04 -20.61
CA LYS A 134 -6.90 -5.37 -21.42
C LYS A 134 -6.12 -6.36 -22.28
N ASP A 135 -5.65 -7.47 -21.70
CA ASP A 135 -4.90 -8.49 -22.43
C ASP A 135 -5.76 -9.11 -23.57
N ARG A 136 -7.08 -9.25 -23.35
CA ARG A 136 -8.02 -9.75 -24.37
C ARG A 136 -8.21 -8.75 -25.51
N GLU A 137 -8.34 -7.46 -25.20
CA GLU A 137 -8.47 -6.40 -26.20
C GLU A 137 -7.20 -6.28 -27.05
N GLU A 138 -6.02 -6.33 -26.43
CA GLU A 138 -4.74 -6.34 -27.16
C GLU A 138 -4.61 -7.55 -28.08
N ARG A 139 -5.03 -8.73 -27.61
CA ARG A 139 -5.02 -9.94 -28.44
C ARG A 139 -5.96 -9.80 -29.63
N LYS A 140 -7.20 -9.32 -29.43
CA LYS A 140 -8.15 -9.07 -30.53
C LYS A 140 -7.58 -8.08 -31.54
N ARG A 141 -6.99 -6.97 -31.09
CA ARG A 141 -6.37 -5.98 -31.99
C ARG A 141 -5.21 -6.55 -32.79
N ARG A 142 -4.40 -7.43 -32.20
CA ARG A 142 -3.32 -8.14 -32.91
C ARG A 142 -3.87 -9.13 -33.94
N ASP A 143 -4.93 -9.86 -33.58
CA ASP A 143 -5.57 -10.82 -34.47
C ASP A 143 -6.27 -10.11 -35.64
N GLU A 144 -6.91 -8.95 -35.41
CA GLU A 144 -7.49 -8.09 -36.46
C GLU A 144 -6.42 -7.50 -37.38
N LEU A 145 -5.28 -7.05 -36.85
CA LEU A 145 -4.18 -6.55 -37.67
C LEU A 145 -3.55 -7.66 -38.52
N ARG A 146 -3.43 -8.88 -37.98
CA ARG A 146 -3.01 -10.07 -38.73
C ARG A 146 -4.01 -10.40 -39.82
N TRP A 147 -5.31 -10.43 -39.48
CA TRP A 147 -6.38 -10.68 -40.43
C TRP A 147 -6.40 -9.65 -41.55
N GLN A 148 -6.28 -8.35 -41.26
CA GLN A 148 -6.19 -7.30 -42.28
C GLN A 148 -4.97 -7.47 -43.18
N LYS A 149 -3.81 -7.81 -42.60
CA LYS A 149 -2.60 -8.07 -43.39
C LYS A 149 -2.79 -9.28 -44.31
N ASP A 150 -3.34 -10.37 -43.80
CA ASP A 150 -3.52 -11.61 -44.56
C ASP A 150 -4.61 -11.47 -45.64
N HIS A 151 -5.71 -10.76 -45.35
CA HIS A 151 -6.80 -10.50 -46.31
C HIS A 151 -6.46 -9.41 -47.33
N ALA A 152 -5.52 -8.51 -47.03
CA ALA A 152 -4.97 -7.59 -48.03
C ALA A 152 -4.20 -8.35 -49.12
N TYR A 153 -3.55 -9.48 -48.82
CA TYR A 153 -2.92 -10.33 -49.83
C TYR A 153 -3.94 -11.16 -50.62
N ASP A 154 -5.05 -11.55 -49.99
CA ASP A 154 -6.12 -12.33 -50.65
C ASP A 154 -6.89 -11.49 -51.70
N ASP A 155 -7.13 -10.21 -51.43
CA ASP A 155 -7.75 -9.29 -52.39
C ASP A 155 -6.79 -8.90 -53.54
N LEU A 156 -5.48 -8.89 -53.28
CA LEU A 156 -4.43 -8.67 -54.29
C LEU A 156 -4.17 -9.91 -55.18
N MET A 157 -4.45 -11.12 -54.69
CA MET A 157 -4.21 -12.40 -55.39
C MET A 157 -5.47 -12.99 -56.04
N ARG A 158 -6.51 -12.18 -56.26
CA ARG A 158 -7.71 -12.60 -57.00
C ARG A 158 -7.38 -12.77 -58.49
N GLU A 159 -7.78 -13.88 -59.10
CA GLU A 159 -7.47 -14.24 -60.51
C GLU A 159 -7.83 -13.15 -61.53
N GLU A 160 -8.83 -12.32 -61.23
CA GLU A 160 -9.25 -11.19 -62.09
C GLU A 160 -8.17 -10.09 -62.24
N ASN A 161 -7.27 -9.94 -61.26
CA ASN A 161 -6.19 -8.93 -61.29
C ASN A 161 -4.83 -9.50 -61.78
N MET A 162 -4.75 -10.81 -62.01
CA MET A 162 -3.54 -11.50 -62.45
C MET A 162 -3.44 -11.49 -63.99
N VAL A 163 -3.16 -10.31 -64.56
CA VAL A 163 -2.98 -10.14 -66.02
C VAL A 163 -1.58 -10.57 -66.44
N SER A 164 -1.47 -11.49 -67.41
CA SER A 164 -0.21 -11.90 -68.03
C SER A 164 0.46 -10.74 -68.77
N ASN A 165 1.79 -10.64 -68.68
CA ASN A 165 2.57 -9.60 -69.39
C ASN A 165 2.46 -9.67 -70.93
N GLN A 166 1.85 -10.72 -71.48
CA GLN A 166 1.70 -10.92 -72.93
C GLN A 166 0.40 -10.33 -73.50
N ASP A 167 -0.59 -9.99 -72.65
CA ASP A 167 -1.93 -9.53 -73.07
C ASP A 167 -2.21 -8.05 -72.75
N ARG A 168 -1.19 -7.26 -72.38
CA ARG A 168 -1.34 -5.83 -72.09
C ARG A 168 -1.14 -4.98 -73.34
N ASP A 169 -2.07 -4.07 -73.60
CA ASP A 169 -2.04 -3.14 -74.72
C ASP A 169 -0.88 -2.13 -74.60
N ALA A 170 -0.36 -1.68 -75.75
CA ALA A 170 0.86 -0.85 -75.86
C ALA A 170 0.76 0.52 -75.15
N GLY A 171 -0.45 0.97 -74.81
CA GLY A 171 -0.69 2.21 -74.05
C GLY A 171 -0.47 2.11 -72.54
N PHE A 172 -0.24 0.91 -71.98
CA PHE A 172 -0.02 0.75 -70.53
C PHE A 172 1.37 1.23 -70.06
N TYR A 173 2.34 1.33 -70.98
CA TYR A 173 3.71 1.76 -70.66
C TYR A 173 3.91 3.28 -70.71
N GLU A 174 2.92 4.05 -71.17
CA GLU A 174 3.07 5.51 -71.34
C GLU A 174 2.74 6.31 -70.07
N ASP A 175 1.97 5.74 -69.12
CA ASP A 175 1.46 6.47 -67.95
C ASP A 175 2.24 6.21 -66.64
N ASP A 176 3.24 5.31 -66.66
CA ASP A 176 4.04 4.92 -65.48
C ASP A 176 5.45 5.55 -65.45
N PHE A 177 5.73 6.50 -66.35
CA PHE A 177 6.98 7.29 -66.39
C PHE A 177 6.69 8.81 -66.50
N MET A 178 5.88 9.34 -65.58
CA MET A 178 5.84 10.76 -65.21
C MET A 178 5.87 10.93 -63.70
#